data_AF-A0A6L5Z752-F1
#
_entry.id   AF-A0A6L5Z752-F1
#
_cell.length_a   1.000
_cell.length_b   1.000
_cell.length_c   1.000
_cell.angle_alpha   90.00
_cell.angle_beta   90.00
_cell.angle_gamma   90.00
#
_symmetry.space_group_name_H-M   'P 1'
#
loop_
_entity.id
_entity.type
_entity.pdbx_description
1 polymer ?
#
loop_
_entity_poly.entity_id
_entity_poly.type
_entity_poly.pdbx_seq_one_letter_code
_entity_poly.pdbx_strand_id
1 'polypeptide(L)'
;MNNIYRADLVAGMSADELNREIAEPDRLVIARTPSTKGVREITTVWAPFDHVNRYARVALVSLTPSRIQMRDALRSYRGSRVLGESHADALERASVAGSYTGNMRRRLVAMLDEVGLHHYLDIASTSDLWSNASGKAHFTSCLRWPVFVGGKSYDGSSPGLLGRSDFRFMVEKILAREIASLPPGCLVIPLGAAPNQVVRYLAQSDPGLDRGRILAGIPPRAATASRPGA
;
A
#
# COMPACT_ATOMS: atom_id res chain seq x y z
N MET A 1 -19.48 -1.12 10.36
CA MET A 1 -19.65 -0.09 9.32
C MET A 1 -18.88 -0.51 8.07
N ASN A 2 -19.56 -0.62 6.91
CA ASN A 2 -18.92 -0.96 5.62
C ASN A 2 -18.06 0.21 5.12
N ASN A 3 -17.02 -0.05 4.32
CA ASN A 3 -16.09 0.96 3.82
C ASN A 3 -16.76 2.03 2.96
N ILE A 4 -17.84 1.68 2.25
CA ILE A 4 -18.62 2.64 1.46
C ILE A 4 -19.15 3.81 2.32
N TYR A 5 -19.58 3.54 3.55
CA TYR A 5 -20.01 4.59 4.48
C TYR A 5 -18.85 5.50 4.89
N ARG A 6 -17.65 4.95 5.12
CA ARG A 6 -16.46 5.77 5.44
C ARG A 6 -16.05 6.64 4.25
N ALA A 7 -16.20 6.12 3.04
CA ALA A 7 -15.93 6.86 1.83
C ALA A 7 -16.88 8.07 1.66
N ASP A 8 -18.17 7.89 1.95
CA ASP A 8 -19.15 8.98 1.94
C ASP A 8 -18.90 9.99 3.06
N LEU A 9 -18.50 9.53 4.26
CA LEU A 9 -18.09 10.41 5.35
C LEU A 9 -16.94 11.33 4.95
N VAL A 10 -15.89 10.79 4.32
CA VAL A 10 -14.74 11.60 3.87
C VAL A 10 -15.13 12.60 2.79
N ALA A 11 -16.03 12.22 1.88
CA ALA A 11 -16.55 13.13 0.85
C ALA A 11 -17.30 14.33 1.47
N GLY A 12 -18.01 14.11 2.58
CA GLY A 12 -18.77 15.14 3.29
C GLY A 12 -17.99 15.98 4.33
N MET A 13 -16.76 15.57 4.69
CA MET A 13 -15.97 16.31 5.69
C MET A 13 -15.58 17.71 5.19
N SER A 14 -15.46 18.68 6.09
CA SER A 14 -14.71 19.92 5.86
C SER A 14 -13.20 19.65 5.82
N ALA A 15 -12.40 20.64 5.40
CA ALA A 15 -10.94 20.52 5.43
C ALA A 15 -10.41 20.34 6.87
N ASP A 16 -11.02 21.02 7.84
CA ASP A 16 -10.62 20.95 9.25
C ASP A 16 -11.03 19.63 9.90
N GLU A 17 -12.22 19.12 9.58
CA GLU A 17 -12.65 17.79 10.01
C GLU A 17 -11.70 16.72 9.46
N LEU A 18 -11.34 16.80 8.18
CA LEU A 18 -10.41 15.86 7.57
C LEU A 18 -9.02 15.94 8.23
N ASN A 19 -8.52 17.15 8.52
CA ASN A 19 -7.23 17.33 9.18
C ASN A 19 -7.23 16.76 10.61
N ARG A 20 -8.31 16.94 11.37
CA ARG A 20 -8.48 16.33 12.70
C ARG A 20 -8.47 14.81 12.61
N GLU A 21 -9.26 14.25 11.69
CA GLU A 21 -9.33 12.80 11.47
C GLU A 21 -7.97 12.21 11.04
N ILE A 22 -7.16 12.97 10.28
CA ILE A 22 -5.80 12.56 9.89
C ILE A 22 -4.83 12.56 11.07
N ALA A 23 -4.95 13.53 11.98
CA ALA A 23 -4.10 13.66 13.16
C ALA A 23 -4.46 12.61 14.21
N GLU A 24 -5.74 12.48 14.52
CA GLU A 24 -6.29 11.62 15.57
C GLU A 24 -7.54 10.90 15.03
N PRO A 25 -7.36 9.75 14.36
CA PRO A 25 -8.47 9.02 13.76
C PRO A 25 -9.50 8.53 14.78
N ASP A 26 -10.77 8.74 14.46
CA ASP A 26 -11.91 8.31 15.24
C ASP A 26 -13.01 7.73 14.33
N ARG A 27 -13.58 8.55 13.45
CA ARG A 27 -14.70 8.14 12.58
C ARG A 27 -14.28 7.16 11.49
N LEU A 28 -13.01 7.18 11.09
CA LEU A 28 -12.44 6.28 10.09
C LEU A 28 -11.86 5.00 10.70
N VAL A 29 -11.88 4.84 12.02
CA VAL A 29 -11.38 3.63 12.68
C VAL A 29 -12.20 2.41 12.24
N ILE A 30 -11.51 1.38 11.76
CA ILE A 30 -12.07 0.09 11.38
C ILE A 30 -12.05 -0.87 12.57
N ALA A 31 -10.91 -0.90 13.27
CA ALA A 31 -10.69 -1.77 14.40
C ALA A 31 -9.75 -1.08 15.40
N ARG A 32 -10.03 -1.25 16.69
CA ARG A 32 -9.18 -0.79 17.79
C ARG A 32 -9.01 -1.93 18.78
N THR A 33 -7.77 -2.28 19.05
CA THR A 33 -7.40 -3.23 20.12
C THR A 33 -6.79 -2.42 21.26
N PRO A 34 -7.45 -2.34 22.42
CA PRO A 34 -6.93 -1.60 23.56
C PRO A 34 -5.55 -2.10 23.99
N SER A 35 -4.76 -1.21 24.59
CA SER A 35 -3.52 -1.62 25.24
C SER A 35 -3.78 -2.57 26.39
N THR A 36 -2.94 -3.59 26.54
CA THR A 36 -2.90 -4.48 27.71
C THR A 36 -1.48 -4.53 28.27
N LYS A 37 -1.26 -5.25 29.38
CA LYS A 37 0.07 -5.34 30.00
C LYS A 37 1.11 -5.86 29.00
N GLY A 38 2.03 -5.00 28.59
CA GLY A 38 3.09 -5.32 27.62
C GLY A 38 2.71 -5.19 26.14
N VAL A 39 1.47 -4.79 25.81
CA VAL A 39 1.00 -4.63 24.42
C VAL A 39 0.44 -3.22 24.23
N ARG A 40 1.02 -2.47 23.29
CA ARG A 40 0.52 -1.14 22.92
C ARG A 40 -0.82 -1.25 22.20
N GLU A 41 -1.63 -0.20 22.29
CA GLU A 41 -2.88 -0.11 21.52
C GLU A 41 -2.60 -0.26 20.02
N ILE A 42 -3.46 -0.97 19.32
CA ILE A 42 -3.41 -1.12 17.85
C ILE A 42 -4.68 -0.54 17.26
N THR A 43 -4.55 0.41 16.34
CA THR A 43 -5.67 1.02 15.63
C THR A 43 -5.49 0.83 14.12
N THR A 44 -6.49 0.26 13.46
CA THR A 44 -6.58 0.19 11.99
C THR A 44 -7.58 1.23 11.51
N VAL A 45 -7.17 2.08 10.57
CA VAL A 45 -7.94 3.25 10.14
C VAL A 45 -8.18 3.15 8.65
N TRP A 46 -9.42 3.28 8.21
CA TRP A 46 -9.74 3.28 6.80
C TRP A 46 -9.07 4.45 6.07
N ALA A 47 -8.53 4.14 4.90
CA ALA A 47 -8.02 5.10 3.95
C ALA A 47 -8.35 4.58 2.53
N PRO A 48 -8.47 5.46 1.52
CA PRO A 48 -8.96 5.12 0.18
C PRO A 48 -7.93 4.35 -0.68
N PHE A 49 -7.48 3.18 -0.19
CA PHE A 49 -6.60 2.22 -0.89
C PHE A 49 -7.36 0.96 -1.34
N ASP A 50 -8.67 1.09 -1.53
CA ASP A 50 -9.56 0.00 -1.94
C ASP A 50 -9.61 -0.20 -3.47
N HIS A 51 -8.96 0.68 -4.25
CA HIS A 51 -8.84 0.54 -5.70
C HIS A 51 -8.09 -0.75 -6.06
N VAL A 52 -8.61 -1.50 -7.04
CA VAL A 52 -7.93 -2.66 -7.65
C VAL A 52 -7.76 -2.40 -9.13
N ASN A 53 -6.51 -2.23 -9.57
CA ASN A 53 -6.21 -1.96 -10.97
C ASN A 53 -6.21 -3.27 -11.78
N ARG A 54 -7.29 -3.51 -12.53
CA ARG A 54 -7.46 -4.69 -13.39
C ARG A 54 -6.64 -4.68 -14.68
N TYR A 55 -5.88 -3.61 -14.92
CA TYR A 55 -5.00 -3.46 -16.09
C TYR A 55 -3.52 -3.39 -15.69
N ALA A 56 -3.21 -3.61 -14.40
CA ALA A 56 -1.86 -3.50 -13.89
C ALA A 56 -0.89 -4.49 -14.56
N ARG A 57 0.31 -4.00 -14.85
CA ARG A 57 1.48 -4.76 -15.32
C ARG A 57 2.44 -5.06 -14.18
N VAL A 58 2.42 -4.24 -13.13
CA VAL A 58 3.19 -4.42 -11.90
C VAL A 58 2.34 -4.10 -10.68
N ALA A 59 2.50 -4.88 -9.61
CA ALA A 59 1.93 -4.65 -8.30
C ALA A 59 3.05 -4.41 -7.27
N LEU A 60 3.06 -3.25 -6.63
CA LEU A 60 4.02 -2.90 -5.59
C LEU A 60 3.38 -3.16 -4.23
N VAL A 61 3.93 -4.12 -3.47
CA VAL A 61 3.38 -4.55 -2.19
C VAL A 61 4.21 -3.98 -1.04
N SER A 62 3.64 -3.02 -0.33
CA SER A 62 4.23 -2.40 0.85
C SER A 62 3.78 -3.09 2.16
N LEU A 63 4.24 -2.63 3.32
CA LEU A 63 3.80 -3.15 4.61
C LEU A 63 2.37 -2.70 4.95
N THR A 64 2.19 -1.40 5.13
CA THR A 64 0.94 -0.70 5.45
C THR A 64 1.13 0.78 5.14
N PRO A 65 0.09 1.52 4.73
CA PRO A 65 0.23 2.95 4.51
C PRO A 65 0.56 3.70 5.80
N SER A 66 1.56 4.59 5.75
CA SER A 66 1.89 5.48 6.87
C SER A 66 0.87 6.63 7.04
N ARG A 67 0.94 7.38 8.13
CA ARG A 67 0.10 8.58 8.35
C ARG A 67 0.19 9.61 7.22
N ILE A 68 1.38 9.80 6.65
CA ILE A 68 1.57 10.74 5.53
C ILE A 68 0.85 10.23 4.28
N GLN A 69 0.96 8.94 3.98
CA GLN A 69 0.27 8.31 2.86
C GLN A 69 -1.25 8.34 3.03
N MET A 70 -1.74 8.08 4.26
CA MET A 70 -3.15 8.23 4.63
C MET A 70 -3.64 9.66 4.39
N ARG A 71 -2.90 10.68 4.85
CA ARG A 71 -3.23 12.09 4.63
C ARG A 71 -3.37 12.41 3.15
N ASP A 72 -2.39 12.01 2.34
CA ASP A 72 -2.34 12.34 0.92
C ASP A 72 -3.47 11.64 0.14
N ALA A 73 -3.73 10.36 0.46
CA ALA A 73 -4.84 9.61 -0.10
C ALA A 73 -6.20 10.21 0.26
N LEU A 74 -6.43 10.53 1.54
CA LEU A 74 -7.68 11.12 2.02
C LEU A 74 -7.97 12.49 1.39
N ARG A 75 -6.95 13.36 1.29
CA ARG A 75 -7.07 14.67 0.66
C ARG A 75 -7.39 14.55 -0.83
N SER A 76 -6.69 13.67 -1.54
CA SER A 76 -6.92 13.42 -2.97
C SER A 76 -8.33 12.85 -3.21
N TYR A 77 -8.74 11.84 -2.42
CA TYR A 77 -10.06 11.25 -2.51
C TYR A 77 -11.16 12.29 -2.29
N ARG A 78 -11.09 13.05 -1.18
CA ARG A 78 -12.08 14.11 -0.87
C ARG A 78 -12.13 15.16 -1.98
N GLY A 79 -10.98 15.64 -2.46
CA GLY A 79 -10.91 16.62 -3.54
C GLY A 79 -11.61 16.13 -4.81
N SER A 80 -11.35 14.89 -5.20
CA SER A 80 -11.97 14.25 -6.36
C SER A 80 -13.50 14.16 -6.21
N ARG A 81 -13.98 13.76 -5.03
CA ARG A 81 -15.42 13.66 -4.73
C ARG A 81 -16.13 15.02 -4.71
N VAL A 82 -15.48 16.06 -4.19
CA VAL A 82 -16.01 17.44 -4.22
C VAL A 82 -16.14 17.96 -5.65
N LEU A 83 -15.26 17.54 -6.56
CA LEU A 83 -15.31 17.89 -7.98
C LEU A 83 -16.34 17.05 -8.78
N GLY A 84 -17.08 16.15 -8.12
CA GLY A 84 -18.11 15.32 -8.75
C GLY A 84 -17.57 14.07 -9.46
N GLU A 85 -16.28 13.75 -9.32
CA GLU A 85 -15.73 12.50 -9.88
C GLU A 85 -16.33 11.27 -9.20
N SER A 86 -16.39 10.13 -9.89
CA SER A 86 -16.98 8.90 -9.36
C SER A 86 -16.19 8.35 -8.16
N HIS A 87 -16.81 7.47 -7.37
CA HIS A 87 -16.13 6.81 -6.26
C HIS A 87 -14.91 6.00 -6.75
N ALA A 88 -15.04 5.34 -7.89
CA ALA A 88 -13.96 4.54 -8.48
C ALA A 88 -12.76 5.39 -8.90
N ASP A 89 -13.01 6.50 -9.60
CA ASP A 89 -11.96 7.43 -10.06
C ASP A 89 -11.26 8.08 -8.86
N ALA A 90 -12.04 8.47 -7.84
CA ALA A 90 -11.50 9.04 -6.61
C ALA A 90 -10.60 8.05 -5.85
N LEU A 91 -10.95 6.76 -5.82
CA LEU A 91 -10.10 5.72 -5.22
C LEU A 91 -8.80 5.51 -6.03
N GLU A 92 -8.87 5.54 -7.36
CA GLU A 92 -7.69 5.42 -8.22
C GLU A 92 -6.71 6.57 -7.97
N ARG A 93 -7.19 7.82 -8.05
CA ARG A 93 -6.38 9.01 -7.79
C ARG A 93 -5.78 9.00 -6.39
N ALA A 94 -6.57 8.61 -5.39
CA ALA A 94 -6.12 8.54 -4.01
C ALA A 94 -5.03 7.48 -3.80
N SER A 95 -5.13 6.33 -4.46
CA SER A 95 -4.10 5.29 -4.43
C SER A 95 -2.79 5.82 -4.99
N VAL A 96 -2.79 6.51 -6.15
CA VAL A 96 -1.59 7.12 -6.74
C VAL A 96 -1.01 8.23 -5.84
N ALA A 97 -1.86 9.12 -5.33
CA ALA A 97 -1.44 10.24 -4.49
C ALA A 97 -0.83 9.79 -3.16
N GLY A 98 -1.43 8.79 -2.51
CA GLY A 98 -0.98 8.23 -1.24
C GLY A 98 0.16 7.22 -1.36
N SER A 99 0.45 6.69 -2.55
CA SER A 99 1.49 5.68 -2.70
C SER A 99 2.86 6.30 -2.84
N TYR A 100 3.78 5.90 -1.96
CA TYR A 100 5.19 6.31 -1.93
C TYR A 100 5.39 7.81 -2.14
N THR A 101 5.49 8.60 -1.08
CA THR A 101 5.60 10.07 -1.20
C THR A 101 6.99 10.58 -0.82
N GLY A 102 7.36 11.75 -1.36
CA GLY A 102 8.62 12.43 -1.07
C GLY A 102 9.88 11.60 -1.38
N ASN A 103 10.84 11.59 -0.46
CA ASN A 103 12.13 10.90 -0.63
C ASN A 103 11.98 9.37 -0.80
N MET A 104 10.89 8.80 -0.28
CA MET A 104 10.63 7.37 -0.43
C MET A 104 10.38 7.00 -1.89
N ARG A 105 9.61 7.83 -2.63
CA ARG A 105 9.39 7.64 -4.07
C ARG A 105 10.68 7.70 -4.85
N ARG A 106 11.48 8.75 -4.65
CA ARG A 106 12.73 8.94 -5.40
C ARG A 106 13.67 7.74 -5.26
N ARG A 107 13.82 7.20 -4.04
CA ARG A 107 14.66 6.02 -3.79
C ARG A 107 14.09 4.77 -4.45
N LEU A 108 12.77 4.58 -4.38
CA LEU A 108 12.10 3.45 -5.01
C LEU A 108 12.25 3.50 -6.54
N VAL A 109 12.03 4.66 -7.16
CA VAL A 109 12.23 4.86 -8.61
C VAL A 109 13.65 4.51 -9.02
N ALA A 110 14.66 5.05 -8.32
CA ALA A 110 16.05 4.76 -8.65
C ALA A 110 16.36 3.25 -8.61
N MET A 111 15.87 2.56 -7.59
CA MET A 111 16.05 1.11 -7.42
C MET A 111 15.29 0.29 -8.49
N LEU A 112 14.06 0.67 -8.82
CA LEU A 112 13.26 -0.01 -9.84
C LEU A 112 13.83 0.22 -11.25
N ASP A 113 14.37 1.41 -11.51
CA ASP A 113 15.05 1.74 -12.75
C ASP A 113 16.37 0.96 -12.87
N GLU A 114 17.14 0.88 -11.79
CA GLU A 114 18.40 0.11 -11.73
C GLU A 114 18.20 -1.39 -12.04
N VAL A 115 17.12 -2.01 -11.56
CA VAL A 115 16.80 -3.40 -11.90
C VAL A 115 16.14 -3.55 -13.29
N GLY A 116 16.00 -2.47 -14.05
CA GLY A 116 15.48 -2.49 -15.42
C GLY A 116 13.96 -2.61 -15.53
N LEU A 117 13.19 -2.34 -14.47
CA LEU A 117 11.72 -2.51 -14.51
C LEU A 117 11.05 -1.60 -15.56
N HIS A 118 11.58 -0.40 -15.76
CA HIS A 118 11.11 0.54 -16.77
C HIS A 118 11.16 -0.04 -18.19
N HIS A 119 12.19 -0.84 -18.53
CA HIS A 119 12.28 -1.55 -19.81
C HIS A 119 11.18 -2.62 -19.95
N TYR A 120 10.93 -3.41 -18.90
CA TYR A 120 9.84 -4.40 -18.90
C TYR A 120 8.46 -3.75 -19.10
N LEU A 121 8.30 -2.55 -18.55
CA LEU A 121 7.06 -1.78 -18.63
C LEU A 121 6.92 -0.95 -19.90
N ASP A 122 7.96 -0.85 -20.73
CA ASP A 122 8.02 0.04 -21.90
C ASP A 122 7.65 1.49 -21.52
N ILE A 123 8.43 2.05 -20.58
CA ILE A 123 8.36 3.44 -20.11
C ILE A 123 9.78 3.97 -19.90
N ALA A 124 9.95 5.30 -19.93
CA ALA A 124 11.27 5.93 -19.82
C ALA A 124 11.88 5.76 -18.41
N SER A 125 11.05 5.85 -17.38
CA SER A 125 11.42 5.65 -15.97
C SER A 125 10.22 5.16 -15.20
N THR A 126 10.43 4.37 -14.15
CA THR A 126 9.36 3.95 -13.24
C THR A 126 8.75 5.11 -12.45
N SER A 127 9.33 6.31 -12.48
CA SER A 127 8.65 7.52 -12.00
C SER A 127 7.31 7.77 -12.68
N ASP A 128 7.14 7.33 -13.94
CA ASP A 128 5.88 7.47 -14.68
C ASP A 128 4.73 6.63 -14.07
N LEU A 129 5.03 5.65 -13.22
CA LEU A 129 4.02 4.89 -12.48
C LEU A 129 3.20 5.76 -11.51
N TRP A 130 3.65 6.97 -11.21
CA TRP A 130 2.91 7.95 -10.42
C TRP A 130 2.36 9.13 -11.23
N SER A 131 2.46 9.07 -12.56
CA SER A 131 1.98 10.09 -13.49
C SER A 131 1.36 9.44 -14.73
N ASN A 132 1.99 9.54 -15.89
CA ASN A 132 1.42 9.18 -17.19
C ASN A 132 1.20 7.67 -17.37
N ALA A 133 1.93 6.84 -16.63
CA ALA A 133 1.82 5.39 -16.65
C ALA A 133 1.20 4.81 -15.36
N SER A 134 0.43 5.61 -14.60
CA SER A 134 -0.24 5.15 -13.37
C SER A 134 -1.10 3.91 -13.60
N GLY A 135 -1.78 3.82 -14.74
CA GLY A 135 -2.59 2.66 -15.13
C GLY A 135 -1.79 1.35 -15.28
N LYS A 136 -0.45 1.39 -15.35
CA LYS A 136 0.41 0.19 -15.37
C LYS A 136 0.72 -0.34 -13.96
N ALA A 137 0.54 0.47 -12.91
CA ALA A 137 0.85 0.10 -11.53
C ALA A 137 -0.40 -0.20 -10.71
N HIS A 138 -0.28 -1.21 -9.86
CA HIS A 138 -1.16 -1.46 -8.75
C HIS A 138 -0.41 -1.24 -7.44
N PHE A 139 -0.82 -0.27 -6.64
CA PHE A 139 -0.21 -0.03 -5.33
C PHE A 139 -1.04 -0.72 -4.25
N THR A 140 -0.40 -1.59 -3.46
CA THR A 140 -1.06 -2.30 -2.38
C THR A 140 -0.13 -2.50 -1.17
N SER A 141 -0.67 -3.08 -0.11
CA SER A 141 0.03 -3.31 1.16
C SER A 141 -0.40 -4.62 1.80
N CYS A 142 0.48 -5.24 2.58
CA CYS A 142 0.15 -6.43 3.38
C CYS A 142 -1.02 -6.19 4.33
N LEU A 143 -1.03 -5.03 5.00
CA LEU A 143 -2.20 -4.51 5.69
C LEU A 143 -2.77 -3.38 4.84
N ARG A 144 -3.94 -3.63 4.24
CA ARG A 144 -4.62 -2.75 3.28
C ARG A 144 -4.64 -1.28 3.71
N TRP A 145 -5.03 -1.08 4.97
CA TRP A 145 -5.28 0.23 5.53
C TRP A 145 -4.20 0.60 6.57
N PRO A 146 -4.01 1.89 6.85
CA PRO A 146 -3.10 2.36 7.89
C PRO A 146 -3.30 1.63 9.23
N VAL A 147 -2.21 1.09 9.75
CA VAL A 147 -2.16 0.50 11.09
C VAL A 147 -1.22 1.31 11.97
N PHE A 148 -1.70 1.66 13.16
CA PHE A 148 -0.96 2.40 14.18
C PHE A 148 -0.78 1.54 15.43
N VAL A 149 0.44 1.51 15.98
CA VAL A 149 0.77 0.83 17.24
C VAL A 149 1.27 1.87 18.25
N GLY A 150 0.51 2.12 19.30
CA GLY A 150 0.76 3.20 20.25
C GLY A 150 0.80 4.58 19.56
N GLY A 151 -0.11 4.82 18.63
CA GLY A 151 -0.24 6.08 17.87
C GLY A 151 0.77 6.30 16.73
N LYS A 152 1.81 5.46 16.62
CA LYS A 152 2.83 5.52 15.55
C LYS A 152 2.51 4.56 14.43
N SER A 153 2.87 4.92 13.19
CA SER A 153 2.71 4.01 12.03
C SER A 153 3.44 2.70 12.30
N TYR A 154 2.76 1.57 12.05
CA TYR A 154 3.31 0.25 12.26
C TYR A 154 4.50 -0.01 11.31
N ASP A 155 5.60 -0.51 11.87
CA ASP A 155 6.89 -0.70 11.18
C ASP A 155 7.22 -2.16 10.86
N GLY A 156 6.34 -3.10 11.25
CA GLY A 156 6.54 -4.53 11.02
C GLY A 156 7.19 -5.28 12.18
N SER A 157 7.59 -4.59 13.25
CA SER A 157 8.37 -5.18 14.35
C SER A 157 7.53 -5.94 15.37
N SER A 158 6.56 -5.28 16.00
CA SER A 158 5.73 -5.86 17.06
C SER A 158 4.33 -5.24 17.07
N PRO A 159 3.26 -6.06 16.99
CA PRO A 159 3.28 -7.52 16.87
C PRO A 159 3.78 -7.98 15.49
N GLY A 160 4.23 -9.23 15.36
CA GLY A 160 4.64 -9.80 14.08
C GLY A 160 3.44 -9.97 13.14
N LEU A 161 3.63 -9.67 11.85
CA LEU A 161 2.52 -9.54 10.90
C LEU A 161 1.63 -10.79 10.78
N LEU A 162 2.25 -11.97 10.64
CA LEU A 162 1.52 -13.24 10.55
C LEU A 162 1.17 -13.82 11.93
N GLY A 163 1.70 -13.25 13.02
CA GLY A 163 1.50 -13.74 14.38
C GLY A 163 0.13 -13.35 14.97
N ARG A 164 -0.52 -12.34 14.40
CA ARG A 164 -1.80 -11.82 14.88
C ARG A 164 -2.94 -12.18 13.91
N SER A 165 -4.07 -12.62 14.44
CA SER A 165 -5.18 -13.18 13.63
C SER A 165 -5.84 -12.16 12.70
N ASP A 166 -6.01 -10.90 13.13
CA ASP A 166 -6.59 -9.83 12.30
C ASP A 166 -5.65 -9.39 11.17
N PHE A 167 -4.34 -9.30 11.43
CA PHE A 167 -3.33 -9.01 10.41
C PHE A 167 -3.22 -10.15 9.40
N ARG A 168 -3.18 -11.39 9.90
CA ARG A 168 -3.23 -12.59 9.07
C ARG A 168 -4.51 -12.65 8.23
N PHE A 169 -5.66 -12.27 8.79
CA PHE A 169 -6.90 -12.17 8.03
C PHE A 169 -6.80 -11.16 6.88
N MET A 170 -6.24 -9.97 7.11
CA MET A 170 -6.01 -9.00 6.02
C MET A 170 -5.10 -9.58 4.94
N VAL A 171 -4.04 -10.29 5.32
CA VAL A 171 -3.13 -10.95 4.38
C VAL A 171 -3.84 -12.04 3.57
N GLU A 172 -4.46 -13.01 4.24
CA GLU A 172 -5.02 -14.21 3.59
C GLU A 172 -6.34 -13.96 2.87
N LYS A 173 -7.14 -13.00 3.32
CA LYS A 173 -8.50 -12.79 2.81
C LYS A 173 -8.66 -11.51 2.00
N ILE A 174 -7.79 -10.51 2.19
CA ILE A 174 -7.83 -9.25 1.45
C ILE A 174 -6.70 -9.20 0.43
N LEU A 175 -5.44 -9.25 0.87
CA LEU A 175 -4.30 -9.18 -0.06
C LEU A 175 -4.27 -10.37 -1.03
N ALA A 176 -4.46 -11.60 -0.55
CA ALA A 176 -4.43 -12.79 -1.42
C ALA A 176 -5.48 -12.70 -2.55
N ARG A 177 -6.73 -12.35 -2.19
CA ARG A 177 -7.81 -12.18 -3.17
C ARG A 177 -7.55 -11.05 -4.15
N GLU A 178 -6.98 -9.95 -3.66
CA GLU A 178 -6.60 -8.86 -4.53
C GLU A 178 -5.54 -9.31 -5.55
N ILE A 179 -4.44 -9.92 -5.10
CA ILE A 179 -3.38 -10.35 -6.00
C ILE A 179 -3.91 -11.37 -7.02
N ALA A 180 -4.76 -12.30 -6.58
CA ALA A 180 -5.42 -13.26 -7.47
C ALA A 180 -6.33 -12.60 -8.53
N SER A 181 -6.87 -11.42 -8.24
CA SER A 181 -7.71 -10.66 -9.18
C SER A 181 -6.91 -9.82 -10.20
N LEU A 182 -5.59 -9.70 -10.02
CA LEU A 182 -4.73 -8.97 -10.95
C LEU A 182 -4.47 -9.80 -12.23
N PRO A 183 -4.20 -9.14 -13.37
CA PRO A 183 -3.91 -9.83 -14.63
C PRO A 183 -2.85 -10.93 -14.50
N PRO A 184 -2.97 -12.09 -15.18
CA PRO A 184 -1.99 -13.18 -15.10
C PRO A 184 -0.53 -12.78 -15.35
N GLY A 185 -0.27 -11.74 -16.16
CA GLY A 185 1.08 -11.22 -16.43
C GLY A 185 1.57 -10.11 -15.49
N CYS A 186 0.80 -9.75 -14.46
CA CYS A 186 1.18 -8.69 -13.54
C CYS A 186 2.27 -9.16 -12.58
N LEU A 187 3.44 -8.52 -12.63
CA LEU A 187 4.59 -8.80 -11.76
C LEU A 187 4.32 -8.29 -10.33
N VAL A 188 4.48 -9.12 -9.31
CA VAL A 188 4.27 -8.79 -7.90
C VAL A 188 5.62 -8.52 -7.23
N ILE A 189 5.82 -7.29 -6.76
CA ILE A 189 7.08 -6.82 -6.17
C ILE A 189 6.87 -6.48 -4.69
N PRO A 190 7.21 -7.39 -3.76
CA PRO A 190 7.24 -7.08 -2.34
C PRO A 190 8.42 -6.16 -1.97
N LEU A 191 8.12 -5.05 -1.29
CA LEU A 191 9.09 -4.01 -0.97
C LEU A 191 9.42 -4.01 0.53
N GLY A 192 10.57 -4.62 0.87
CA GLY A 192 11.07 -4.75 2.24
C GLY A 192 10.90 -6.14 2.85
N ALA A 193 11.54 -6.38 3.99
CA ALA A 193 11.65 -7.72 4.59
C ALA A 193 10.27 -8.34 4.93
N ALA A 194 9.40 -7.58 5.61
CA ALA A 194 8.08 -8.07 5.99
C ALA A 194 7.17 -8.37 4.77
N PRO A 195 7.03 -7.48 3.77
CA PRO A 195 6.30 -7.83 2.54
C PRO A 195 6.88 -9.03 1.79
N ASN A 196 8.21 -9.19 1.77
CA ASN A 196 8.84 -10.37 1.16
C ASN A 196 8.43 -11.66 1.89
N GLN A 197 8.42 -11.65 3.23
CA GLN A 197 7.95 -12.79 4.01
C GLN A 197 6.47 -13.12 3.74
N VAL A 198 5.62 -12.09 3.66
CA VAL A 198 4.17 -12.24 3.42
C VAL A 198 3.88 -12.80 2.05
N VAL A 199 4.46 -12.23 1.00
CA VAL A 199 4.19 -12.67 -0.37
C VAL A 199 4.72 -14.09 -0.57
N ARG A 200 5.86 -14.46 0.04
CA ARG A 200 6.34 -15.84 0.07
C ARG A 200 5.40 -16.78 0.81
N TYR A 201 4.88 -16.36 1.97
CA TYR A 201 3.88 -17.11 2.74
C TYR A 201 2.61 -17.38 1.92
N LEU A 202 2.08 -16.35 1.25
CA LEU A 202 0.93 -16.48 0.36
C LEU A 202 1.22 -17.43 -0.80
N ALA A 203 2.39 -17.32 -1.44
CA ALA A 203 2.75 -18.20 -2.56
C ALA A 203 2.98 -19.67 -2.14
N GLN A 204 3.23 -19.91 -0.86
CA GLN A 204 3.29 -21.26 -0.28
C GLN A 204 1.91 -21.82 0.07
N SER A 205 1.00 -20.95 0.50
CA SER A 205 -0.29 -21.35 1.06
C SER A 205 -1.42 -21.32 0.04
N ASP A 206 -1.26 -20.57 -1.06
CA ASP A 206 -2.25 -20.41 -2.12
C ASP A 206 -1.68 -20.88 -3.48
N PRO A 207 -2.15 -22.01 -4.03
CA PRO A 207 -1.72 -22.50 -5.34
C PRO A 207 -2.14 -21.59 -6.50
N GLY A 208 -3.09 -20.67 -6.29
CA GLY A 208 -3.51 -19.67 -7.27
C GLY A 208 -2.52 -18.51 -7.44
N LEU A 209 -1.55 -18.35 -6.52
CA LEU A 209 -0.49 -17.34 -6.65
C LEU A 209 0.73 -17.93 -7.38
N ASP A 210 0.83 -17.64 -8.67
CA ASP A 210 1.98 -18.06 -9.48
C ASP A 210 3.29 -17.42 -8.97
N ARG A 211 4.20 -18.28 -8.51
CA ARG A 211 5.53 -17.91 -8.03
C ARG A 211 6.39 -17.24 -9.10
N GLY A 212 6.19 -17.59 -10.37
CA GLY A 212 6.92 -17.00 -11.50
C GLY A 212 6.66 -15.50 -11.66
N ARG A 213 5.56 -15.00 -11.08
CA ARG A 213 5.21 -13.57 -11.09
C ARG A 213 5.81 -12.79 -9.94
N ILE A 214 6.53 -13.40 -9.00
CA ILE A 214 7.02 -12.72 -7.80
C ILE A 214 8.48 -12.31 -8.00
N LEU A 215 8.73 -11.01 -8.07
CA LEU A 215 10.09 -10.46 -8.05
C LEU A 215 10.46 -10.09 -6.62
N ALA A 216 10.91 -11.10 -5.86
CA ALA A 216 11.36 -10.94 -4.48
C ALA A 216 12.83 -10.49 -4.41
N GLY A 217 13.20 -9.89 -3.27
CA GLY A 217 14.62 -9.63 -2.97
C GLY A 217 15.22 -8.40 -3.65
N ILE A 218 14.41 -7.49 -4.21
CA ILE A 218 14.92 -6.15 -4.55
C ILE A 218 15.43 -5.52 -3.24
N PRO A 219 16.74 -5.24 -3.12
CA PRO A 219 17.33 -4.84 -1.85
C PRO A 219 16.72 -3.50 -1.42
N PRO A 220 16.53 -3.23 -0.12
CA PRO A 220 15.94 -1.98 0.37
C PRO A 220 16.79 -0.72 0.05
N ARG A 221 17.91 -0.90 -0.66
CA ARG A 221 18.89 0.10 -1.07
C ARG A 221 19.55 -0.39 -2.36
N ALA A 222 19.76 0.49 -3.34
CA ALA A 222 20.73 0.27 -4.40
C ALA A 222 22.05 -0.20 -3.76
N ALA A 223 22.49 -1.42 -4.05
CA ALA A 223 23.83 -1.82 -3.65
C ALA A 223 24.78 -0.92 -4.43
N THR A 224 25.50 -0.02 -3.75
CA THR A 224 26.66 0.60 -4.37
C THR A 224 27.59 -0.53 -4.76
N ALA A 225 27.62 -0.87 -6.05
CA ALA A 225 28.62 -1.76 -6.60
C ALA A 225 29.99 -1.16 -6.27
N SER A 226 30.69 -1.76 -5.31
CA SER A 226 32.10 -1.53 -5.11
C SER A 226 32.80 -1.86 -6.43
N ARG A 227 33.46 -0.88 -7.05
CA ARG A 227 34.47 -1.17 -8.07
C ARG A 227 35.52 -2.07 -7.44
N PRO A 228 35.79 -3.28 -7.97
CA PRO A 228 37.03 -3.97 -7.68
C PRO A 228 38.16 -3.10 -8.24
N GLY A 229 39.20 -2.89 -7.45
CA GLY A 229 40.37 -2.13 -7.86
C GLY A 229 40.99 -2.70 -9.14
N ALA A 230 41.33 -1.78 -10.04
CA ALA A 230 42.40 -1.88 -11.01
C ALA A 230 42.90 -0.45 -11.25
#